data_AF-A0AAD8BEI5-F1
#
_entry.id   AF-A0AAD8BEI5-F1
#
_cell.length_a   1.000
_cell.length_b   1.000
_cell.length_c   1.000
_cell.angle_alpha   90.00
_cell.angle_beta   90.00
_cell.angle_gamma   90.00
#
_symmetry.space_group_name_H-M   'P 1'
#
loop_
_entity.id
_entity.type
_entity.pdbx_description
1 polymer ?
#
loop_
_entity_poly.entity_id
_entity_poly.type
_entity_poly.pdbx_seq_one_letter_code
_entity_poly.pdbx_strand_id
1 'polypeptide(L)'
;MNATDFKELALINVFTGNIVTLFTTEAVTGTGRVDTYGDSFINLNWDYPTMSAVGTYQCTAHGSDTIGHDILINNLTSVDYTKPDQDVLLNKTHEMDNALKARTRWMS
;
A
#
# COMPACT_ATOMS: atom_id res chain seq x y z
N MET A 1 5.15 -13.18 -26.79
CA MET A 1 5.25 -12.09 -25.78
C MET A 1 4.14 -12.35 -24.80
N ASN A 2 4.43 -12.53 -23.51
CA ASN A 2 3.50 -12.34 -22.39
C ASN A 2 4.24 -12.67 -21.08
N ALA A 3 5.18 -11.80 -20.73
CA ALA A 3 5.51 -11.60 -19.33
C ALA A 3 4.51 -10.56 -18.84
N THR A 4 3.77 -10.86 -17.78
CA THR A 4 3.04 -9.83 -17.03
C THR A 4 4.08 -8.93 -16.38
N ASP A 5 4.40 -7.81 -17.02
CA ASP A 5 5.34 -6.83 -16.50
C ASP A 5 4.73 -6.15 -15.27
N PHE A 6 5.20 -6.54 -14.08
CA PHE A 6 4.89 -5.84 -12.84
C PHE A 6 5.66 -4.52 -12.79
N LYS A 7 4.99 -3.45 -12.40
CA LYS A 7 5.64 -2.19 -12.07
C LYS A 7 6.12 -2.24 -10.62
N GLU A 8 7.39 -1.96 -10.39
CA GLU A 8 7.93 -1.84 -9.04
C GLU A 8 7.27 -0.63 -8.33
N LEU A 9 6.65 -0.87 -7.17
CA LEU A 9 5.97 0.15 -6.37
C LEU A 9 6.80 0.57 -5.17
N ALA A 10 7.51 -0.38 -4.57
CA ALA A 10 8.28 -0.15 -3.37
C ALA A 10 9.39 -1.19 -3.19
N LEU A 11 10.45 -0.79 -2.49
CA LEU A 11 11.59 -1.64 -2.14
C LEU A 11 11.98 -1.40 -0.68
N ILE A 12 12.34 -2.48 0.01
CA ILE A 12 13.00 -2.44 1.31
C ILE A 12 14.24 -3.31 1.29
N ASN A 13 15.26 -2.89 2.03
CA ASN A 13 16.56 -3.55 2.07
C ASN A 13 17.17 -3.40 3.48
N VAL A 14 17.91 -4.41 3.93
CA VAL A 14 18.69 -4.35 5.18
C VAL A 14 19.73 -3.23 5.16
N PHE A 15 20.30 -2.90 3.99
CA PHE A 15 21.33 -1.87 3.85
C PHE A 15 20.77 -0.44 3.91
N THR A 16 19.45 -0.25 3.76
CA THR A 16 18.79 1.06 3.89
C THR A 16 18.26 1.31 5.30
N GLY A 17 18.63 0.48 6.28
CA GLY A 17 18.16 0.61 7.66
C GLY A 17 16.66 0.37 7.80
N ASN A 18 16.09 -0.54 7.01
CA ASN A 18 14.65 -0.84 6.96
C ASN A 18 13.75 0.31 6.48
N ILE A 19 14.31 1.28 5.76
CA ILE A 19 13.52 2.35 5.13
C ILE A 19 12.92 1.82 3.83
N VAL A 20 11.59 1.95 3.70
CA VAL A 20 10.87 1.65 2.46
C VAL A 20 11.06 2.79 1.46
N THR A 21 11.59 2.46 0.29
CA THR A 21 11.66 3.37 -0.85
C THR A 21 10.39 3.19 -1.69
N LEU A 22 9.73 4.28 -2.05
CA LEU A 22 8.52 4.28 -2.87
C LEU A 22 8.82 4.80 -4.28
N PHE A 23 8.32 4.11 -5.29
CA PHE A 23 8.47 4.46 -6.71
C PHE A 23 7.16 4.89 -7.37
N THR A 24 6.09 5.01 -6.59
CA THR A 24 4.77 5.46 -7.04
C THR A 24 4.54 6.94 -6.79
N THR A 25 3.74 7.58 -7.65
CA THR A 25 3.27 8.96 -7.49
C THR A 25 1.92 9.04 -6.77
N GLU A 26 1.30 7.89 -6.50
CA GLU A 26 0.07 7.83 -5.70
C GLU A 26 0.37 8.16 -4.23
N ALA A 27 -0.65 8.65 -3.51
CA ALA A 27 -0.55 8.93 -2.08
C ALA A 27 -0.50 7.62 -1.28
N VAL A 28 0.70 7.02 -1.24
CA VAL A 28 1.01 5.75 -0.58
C VAL A 28 2.05 6.01 0.50
N THR A 29 1.86 5.38 1.65
CA THR A 29 2.89 5.32 2.70
C THR A 29 3.43 3.90 2.78
N GLY A 30 4.74 3.79 2.97
CA GLY A 30 5.44 2.50 3.06
C GLY A 30 6.09 2.33 4.43
N THR A 31 5.87 1.17 5.04
CA THR A 31 6.58 0.74 6.26
C THR A 31 7.06 -0.69 6.10
N GLY A 32 8.09 -1.09 6.84
CA GLY A 32 8.58 -2.46 6.74
C GLY A 32 9.77 -2.73 7.62
N ARG A 33 10.20 -3.99 7.60
CA ARG A 33 11.37 -4.50 8.29
C ARG A 33 11.90 -5.68 7.51
N VAL A 34 13.22 -5.78 7.40
CA VAL A 34 13.89 -7.00 6.97
C VAL A 34 14.80 -7.43 8.10
N ASP A 35 14.65 -8.68 8.55
CA ASP A 35 15.49 -9.27 9.59
C ASP A 35 15.86 -10.72 9.29
N THR A 36 16.82 -11.21 10.07
CA THR A 36 17.36 -12.56 9.96
C THR A 36 16.57 -13.61 10.76
N TYR A 37 15.51 -13.20 11.46
CA TYR A 37 14.76 -14.07 12.39
C TYR A 37 13.38 -14.47 11.87
N GLY A 38 13.00 -14.00 10.68
CA GLY A 38 11.82 -14.47 9.94
C GLY A 38 10.66 -13.50 9.89
N ASP A 39 10.76 -12.32 10.53
CA ASP A 39 9.68 -11.32 10.56
C ASP A 39 9.90 -10.23 9.49
N SER A 40 10.34 -10.64 8.30
CA SER A 40 10.56 -9.72 7.19
C SER A 40 9.25 -9.40 6.47
N PHE A 41 8.89 -8.12 6.41
CA PHE A 41 7.69 -7.65 5.71
C PHE A 41 7.87 -6.26 5.10
N ILE A 42 7.06 -6.00 4.08
CA ILE A 42 6.83 -4.66 3.54
C ILE A 42 5.32 -4.43 3.53
N ASN A 43 4.91 -3.24 3.95
CA ASN A 43 3.53 -2.82 4.05
C ASN A 43 3.33 -1.52 3.28
N LEU A 44 2.32 -1.49 2.41
CA LEU A 44 1.91 -0.32 1.64
C LEU A 44 0.50 0.07 2.06
N ASN A 45 0.32 1.33 2.45
CA ASN A 45 -0.96 1.87 2.90
C ASN A 45 -1.40 3.03 1.99
N TRP A 46 -2.59 2.90 1.41
CA TRP A 46 -3.29 3.94 0.68
C TRP A 46 -4.36 4.55 1.60
N ASP A 47 -4.31 5.85 1.87
CA ASP A 47 -5.29 6.49 2.75
C ASP A 47 -6.67 6.61 2.09
N TYR A 48 -6.70 6.80 0.77
CA TYR A 48 -7.91 6.94 -0.03
C TYR A 48 -7.76 6.17 -1.35
N PRO A 49 -7.77 4.83 -1.30
CA PRO A 49 -7.60 4.02 -2.49
C PRO A 49 -8.72 4.30 -3.50
N THR A 50 -8.32 4.50 -4.75
CA THR A 50 -9.27 4.64 -5.87
C THR A 50 -9.20 3.39 -6.76
N MET A 51 -9.95 3.37 -7.86
CA MET A 51 -9.84 2.30 -8.85
C MET A 51 -8.41 2.13 -9.39
N SER A 52 -7.52 3.12 -9.26
CA SER A 52 -6.12 2.99 -9.68
C SER A 52 -5.32 1.98 -8.87
N ALA A 53 -5.73 1.68 -7.63
CA ALA A 53 -5.09 0.70 -6.75
C ALA A 53 -5.62 -0.74 -6.96
N VAL A 54 -6.48 -0.96 -7.96
CA VAL A 54 -6.99 -2.29 -8.29
C VAL A 54 -5.95 -3.03 -9.12
N GLY A 55 -5.71 -4.30 -8.77
CA GLY A 55 -4.85 -5.16 -9.56
C GLY A 55 -4.28 -6.33 -8.79
N THR A 56 -3.44 -7.08 -9.49
CA THR A 56 -2.63 -8.13 -8.88
C THR A 56 -1.31 -7.54 -8.42
N TYR A 57 -1.01 -7.69 -7.14
CA TYR A 57 0.23 -7.27 -6.52
C TYR A 57 1.13 -8.48 -6.33
N GLN A 58 2.41 -8.30 -6.62
CA GLN A 58 3.44 -9.30 -6.37
C GLN A 58 4.43 -8.78 -5.34
N CYS A 59 4.66 -9.55 -4.29
CA CYS A 59 5.79 -9.37 -3.39
C CYS A 59 6.89 -10.34 -3.77
N THR A 60 8.09 -9.83 -3.97
CA THR A 60 9.28 -10.59 -4.36
C THR A 60 10.37 -10.37 -3.32
N ALA A 61 10.89 -11.45 -2.76
CA ALA A 61 11.99 -11.43 -1.80
C ALA A 61 13.20 -12.19 -2.37
N HIS A 62 14.32 -11.50 -2.44
CA HIS A 62 15.62 -12.07 -2.81
C HIS A 62 16.43 -12.31 -1.54
N GLY A 63 17.03 -13.49 -1.43
CA GLY A 63 17.89 -13.84 -0.31
C GLY A 63 18.82 -15.00 -0.64
N SER A 64 19.46 -15.56 0.38
CA SER A 64 20.26 -16.77 0.26
C SER A 64 19.78 -17.82 1.27
N ASP A 65 19.85 -19.09 0.89
CA ASP A 65 19.61 -20.22 1.79
C ASP A 65 20.75 -20.39 2.81
N THR A 66 20.62 -21.36 3.72
CA THR A 66 21.60 -21.61 4.78
C THR A 66 22.97 -22.08 4.28
N ILE A 67 23.08 -22.45 3.01
CA ILE A 67 24.32 -22.93 2.38
C ILE A 67 24.86 -21.95 1.32
N GLY A 68 24.21 -20.80 1.16
CA GLY A 68 24.67 -19.68 0.34
C GLY A 68 24.14 -19.67 -1.10
N HIS A 69 23.14 -20.49 -1.44
CA HIS A 69 22.49 -20.40 -2.75
C HIS A 69 21.46 -19.28 -2.78
N ASP A 70 21.36 -18.59 -3.92
CA ASP A 70 20.33 -17.59 -4.14
C ASP A 70 18.94 -18.21 -4.13
N ILE A 71 18.04 -17.59 -3.38
CA ILE A 71 16.62 -17.95 -3.32
C ILE A 71 15.75 -16.76 -3.72
N LEU A 72 14.67 -17.06 -4.41
CA LEU A 72 13.64 -16.13 -4.81
C LEU A 72 12.29 -16.63 -4.28
N ILE A 73 11.65 -15.82 -3.44
CA ILE A 73 10.32 -16.12 -2.91
C ILE A 73 9.35 -15.09 -3.46
N ASN A 74 8.28 -15.56 -4.09
CA ASN A 74 7.24 -14.72 -4.67
C ASN A 74 5.89 -15.03 -4.02
N ASN A 75 5.11 -14.00 -3.75
CA ASN A 75 3.72 -14.16 -3.34
C ASN A 75 2.83 -13.17 -4.11
N LEU A 76 1.61 -13.59 -4.44
CA LEU A 76 0.65 -12.80 -5.20
C LEU A 76 -0.59 -12.55 -4.34
N THR A 77 -1.14 -11.35 -4.44
CA THR A 77 -2.44 -11.00 -3.88
C THR A 77 -3.22 -10.15 -4.88
N SER A 78 -4.54 -10.22 -4.82
CA SER A 78 -5.42 -9.42 -5.66
C SER A 78 -6.16 -8.41 -4.81
N VAL A 79 -6.18 -7.16 -5.26
CA VAL A 79 -6.94 -6.08 -4.64
C VAL A 79 -8.11 -5.75 -5.56
N ASP A 80 -9.32 -5.94 -5.05
CA ASP A 80 -10.56 -5.59 -5.74
C ASP A 80 -11.10 -4.25 -5.23
N TYR A 81 -11.83 -3.54 -6.08
CA TYR A 81 -12.52 -2.31 -5.72
C TYR A 81 -14.02 -2.53 -5.63
N THR A 82 -14.58 -2.13 -4.50
CA THR A 82 -16.03 -2.02 -4.33
C THR A 82 -16.39 -0.56 -4.32
N LYS A 83 -17.23 -0.14 -5.28
CA LYS A 83 -17.77 1.22 -5.28
C LYS A 83 -18.61 1.43 -4.02
N PRO A 84 -18.39 2.51 -3.26
CA PRO A 84 -19.24 2.83 -2.11
C PRO A 84 -20.67 3.11 -2.58
N ASP A 85 -21.63 2.69 -1.76
CA ASP A 85 -23.06 2.96 -1.97
C ASP A 85 -23.32 4.48 -2.02
N GLN A 86 -24.22 4.91 -2.90
CA GLN A 86 -24.60 6.32 -3.02
C GLN A 86 -25.17 6.87 -1.70
N ASP A 87 -25.91 6.07 -0.95
CA ASP A 87 -26.48 6.48 0.34
C ASP A 87 -25.38 6.72 1.39
N VAL A 88 -24.31 5.91 1.35
CA VAL A 88 -23.13 6.09 2.22
C VAL A 88 -22.41 7.39 1.88
N LEU A 89 -22.25 7.68 0.59
CA LEU A 89 -21.63 8.94 0.12
C LEU A 89 -22.46 10.16 0.50
N LEU A 90 -23.78 10.09 0.34
CA LEU A 90 -24.70 11.17 0.70
C LEU A 90 -24.66 11.45 2.21
N ASN A 91 -24.69 10.41 3.04
CA ASN A 91 -24.57 10.54 4.49
C ASN A 91 -23.24 11.19 4.91
N LYS A 92 -22.11 10.77 4.32
CA LYS A 92 -20.81 11.42 4.60
C LYS A 92 -20.77 12.87 4.17
N THR A 93 -21.39 13.20 3.05
CA THR A 93 -21.50 14.60 2.59
C THR A 93 -22.30 15.45 3.58
N HIS A 94 -23.44 14.93 4.07
CA HIS A 94 -24.22 15.62 5.11
C HIS A 94 -23.46 15.79 6.43
N GLU A 95 -22.73 14.76 6.88
CA GLU A 95 -21.89 14.84 8.08
C GLU A 95 -20.83 15.94 7.95
N MET A 96 -20.14 16.00 6.81
CA MET A 96 -19.12 17.01 6.52
C MET A 96 -19.71 18.42 6.49
N ASP A 97 -20.86 18.62 5.82
CA ASP A 97 -21.55 19.90 5.78
C ASP A 97 -21.96 20.39 7.17
N ASN A 98 -22.46 19.49 8.02
CA ASN A 98 -22.85 19.82 9.38
C ASN A 98 -21.64 20.17 10.25
N ALA A 99 -20.53 19.43 10.11
CA ALA A 99 -19.29 19.72 10.81
C ALA A 99 -18.71 21.10 10.42
N LEU A 100 -18.74 21.44 9.12
CA LEU A 100 -18.33 22.74 8.62
C LEU A 100 -19.20 23.87 9.20
N LYS A 101 -20.53 23.74 9.13
CA LYS A 101 -21.46 24.72 9.70
C LYS A 101 -21.24 24.94 11.20
N ALA A 102 -21.02 23.85 11.95
CA ALA A 102 -20.72 23.94 13.36
C ALA A 102 -19.43 24.74 13.58
N ARG A 103 -18.35 24.41 12.86
CA ARG A 103 -17.05 25.09 12.99
C ARG A 103 -17.12 26.59 12.67
N THR A 104 -17.82 26.97 11.60
CA THR A 104 -18.00 28.39 11.23
C THR A 104 -18.79 29.16 12.29
N ARG A 105 -19.77 28.52 12.94
CA ARG A 105 -20.57 29.14 14.00
C ARG A 105 -19.79 29.40 15.29
N TRP A 106 -18.72 28.66 15.56
CA TRP A 106 -17.83 28.89 16.71
C TRP A 106 -16.72 29.92 16.43
N MET A 107 -16.53 30.33 15.17
CA MET A 107 -15.52 31.31 14.74
C MET A 107 -16.12 32.70 14.46
N SER A 108 -17.44 32.87 14.60
CA SER A 108 -18.17 34.15 14.51
C SER A 108 -18.68 34.58 15.88
#